data_AF-A0A292YZI7-F1
#
_entry.id   AF-A0A292YZI7-F1
#
_cell.length_a   1.000
_cell.length_b   1.000
_cell.length_c   1.000
_cell.angle_alpha   90.00
_cell.angle_beta   90.00
_cell.angle_gamma   90.00
#
_symmetry.space_group_name_H-M   'P 1'
#
loop_
_entity.id
_entity.type
_entity.pdbx_description
1 polymer ?
#
loop_
_entity_poly.entity_id
_entity_poly.type
_entity_poly.pdbx_seq_one_letter_code
_entity_poly.pdbx_strand_id
1 'polypeptide(L)'
;MRHRGKIEATINNARRAQKLVRETGSLAAYVWSFEPRGEDAPYLASTSPASGAMSKDLKKRGWAFVGPTTVHAFMQAMGLINDHAEGCVTRAKVEQVRARFMRPG
;
A
#
# COMPACT_ATOMS: atom_id res chain seq x y z
N MET A 1 -4.19 19.46 10.12
CA MET A 1 -3.31 19.94 9.03
C MET A 1 -4.14 20.72 8.01
N ARG A 2 -3.67 21.87 7.49
CA ARG A 2 -4.46 22.79 6.62
C ARG A 2 -3.73 23.12 5.31
N HIS A 3 -3.47 22.09 4.49
CA HIS A 3 -2.76 22.23 3.22
C HIS A 3 -3.73 22.00 2.05
N ARG A 4 -4.04 23.05 1.28
CA ARG A 4 -5.03 23.02 0.20
C ARG A 4 -4.82 21.87 -0.79
N GLY A 5 -3.59 21.69 -1.27
CA GLY A 5 -3.27 20.61 -2.20
C GLY A 5 -3.54 19.20 -1.66
N LYS A 6 -3.47 18.99 -0.33
CA LYS A 6 -3.77 17.68 0.27
C LYS A 6 -5.28 17.44 0.42
N ILE A 7 -6.04 18.52 0.63
CA ILE A 7 -7.51 18.48 0.64
C ILE A 7 -8.02 18.13 -0.77
N GLU A 8 -7.55 18.86 -1.79
CA GLU A 8 -7.93 18.63 -3.19
C GLU A 8 -7.51 17.23 -3.67
N ALA A 9 -6.32 16.76 -3.28
CA ALA A 9 -5.87 15.40 -3.57
C ALA A 9 -6.78 14.34 -2.97
N THR A 10 -7.27 14.54 -1.74
CA THR A 10 -8.20 13.59 -1.08
C THR A 10 -9.51 13.47 -1.87
N ILE A 11 -10.08 14.60 -2.29
CA ILE A 11 -11.30 14.63 -3.11
C ILE A 11 -11.06 13.95 -4.47
N ASN A 12 -9.94 14.26 -5.13
CA ASN A 12 -9.57 13.62 -6.39
C ASN A 12 -9.41 12.10 -6.25
N ASN A 13 -8.66 11.66 -5.24
CA ASN A 13 -8.36 10.25 -4.99
C ASN A 13 -9.64 9.47 -4.67
N ALA A 14 -10.61 10.05 -3.94
CA ALA A 14 -11.91 9.42 -3.72
C ALA A 14 -12.67 9.15 -5.03
N ARG A 15 -12.65 10.10 -5.99
CA ARG A 15 -13.24 9.89 -7.33
C ARG A 15 -12.48 8.80 -8.12
N ARG A 16 -11.15 8.79 -8.03
CA ARG A 16 -10.33 7.75 -8.68
C ARG A 16 -10.59 6.36 -8.08
N ALA A 17 -10.80 6.28 -6.76
CA ALA A 17 -11.12 5.04 -6.06
C ALA A 17 -12.40 4.37 -6.58
N GLN A 18 -13.47 5.15 -6.83
CA GLN A 18 -14.70 4.62 -7.42
C GLN A 18 -14.48 4.00 -8.81
N LYS A 19 -13.65 4.63 -9.64
CA LYS A 19 -13.28 4.09 -10.96
C LYS A 19 -12.46 2.81 -10.80
N LEU A 20 -11.49 2.81 -9.89
CA LEU A 20 -10.63 1.66 -9.64
C LEU A 20 -11.44 0.45 -9.18
N VAL A 21 -12.36 0.62 -8.23
CA VAL A 21 -13.27 -0.43 -7.75
C VAL A 21 -14.08 -1.05 -8.89
N ARG A 22 -14.56 -0.25 -9.86
CA ARG A 22 -15.28 -0.79 -11.04
C ARG A 22 -14.39 -1.65 -11.94
N GLU A 23 -13.09 -1.37 -12.00
CA GLU A 23 -12.14 -2.09 -12.84
C GLU A 23 -11.57 -3.35 -12.15
N THR A 24 -11.42 -3.29 -10.82
CA THR A 24 -10.67 -4.29 -10.04
C THR A 24 -11.54 -5.03 -9.02
N GLY A 25 -12.85 -4.79 -9.01
CA GLY A 25 -13.80 -5.36 -8.05
C GLY A 25 -13.75 -4.70 -6.67
N SER A 26 -12.56 -4.45 -6.12
CA SER A 26 -12.37 -3.73 -4.86
C SER A 26 -11.02 -3.02 -4.79
N LEU A 27 -10.90 -2.04 -3.87
CA LEU A 27 -9.60 -1.43 -3.54
C LEU A 27 -8.65 -2.47 -2.93
N ALA A 28 -9.18 -3.39 -2.13
CA ALA A 28 -8.38 -4.39 -1.46
C ALA A 28 -7.75 -5.36 -2.46
N ALA A 29 -8.52 -5.88 -3.42
CA ALA A 29 -8.01 -6.73 -4.50
C ALA A 29 -6.92 -6.03 -5.31
N TYR A 30 -7.13 -4.75 -5.65
CA TYR A 30 -6.09 -3.96 -6.32
C TYR A 30 -4.84 -3.78 -5.46
N VAL A 31 -4.97 -3.39 -4.20
CA VAL A 31 -3.81 -3.12 -3.33
C VAL A 31 -3.02 -4.41 -3.12
N TRP A 32 -3.69 -5.51 -2.77
CA TRP A 32 -3.05 -6.81 -2.49
C TRP A 32 -2.46 -7.47 -3.74
N SER A 33 -2.85 -7.07 -4.96
CA SER A 33 -2.16 -7.54 -6.17
C SER A 33 -0.71 -7.07 -6.28
N PHE A 34 -0.30 -6.07 -5.48
CA PHE A 34 1.08 -5.59 -5.38
C PHE A 34 1.82 -6.12 -4.15
N GLU A 35 1.28 -7.11 -3.43
CA GLU A 35 2.00 -7.74 -2.32
C GLU A 35 3.37 -8.28 -2.83
N PRO A 36 4.49 -7.93 -2.16
CA PRO A 36 5.81 -8.44 -2.54
C PRO A 36 5.85 -9.97 -2.47
N ARG A 37 6.47 -10.63 -3.47
CA ARG A 37 6.52 -12.09 -3.60
C ARG A 37 7.85 -12.74 -3.18
N GLY A 38 8.53 -12.16 -2.18
CA GLY A 38 9.78 -12.72 -1.65
C GLY A 38 11.01 -11.84 -1.78
N GLU A 39 10.85 -10.56 -2.10
CA GLU A 39 11.90 -9.56 -1.85
C GLU A 39 11.63 -8.93 -0.49
N ASP A 40 12.39 -9.35 0.52
CA ASP A 40 12.48 -8.61 1.77
C ASP A 40 13.09 -7.25 1.43
N ALA A 41 12.27 -6.19 1.43
CA ALA A 41 12.83 -4.85 1.47
C ALA A 41 13.71 -4.78 2.73
N PRO A 42 14.95 -4.25 2.63
CA PRO A 42 15.84 -4.15 3.78
C PRO A 42 15.09 -3.57 4.99
N TYR A 43 15.38 -4.08 6.18
CA TYR A 43 14.84 -3.50 7.41
C TYR A 43 15.09 -1.98 7.41
N LEU A 44 14.02 -1.18 7.62
CA LEU A 44 14.01 0.29 7.55
C LEU A 44 14.09 0.91 6.14
N ALA A 45 13.86 0.14 5.07
CA ALA A 45 13.68 0.72 3.75
C ALA A 45 12.51 1.71 3.73
N SER A 46 12.68 2.83 3.02
CA SER A 46 11.63 3.83 2.83
C SER A 46 10.87 3.63 1.51
N THR A 47 11.35 2.74 0.64
CA THR A 47 10.73 2.36 -0.64
C THR A 47 11.05 0.90 -0.97
N SER A 48 10.34 0.35 -1.95
CA SER A 48 10.55 -1.02 -2.47
C SER A 48 10.19 -1.06 -3.95
N PRO A 49 10.62 -2.09 -4.72
CA PRO A 49 10.16 -2.28 -6.09
C PRO A 49 8.63 -2.33 -6.20
N ALA A 50 7.97 -3.02 -5.26
CA ALA A 50 6.51 -3.10 -5.21
C ALA A 50 5.83 -1.74 -4.96
N SER A 51 6.32 -0.94 -4.00
CA SER A 51 5.77 0.40 -3.75
C SER A 51 6.05 1.38 -4.90
N GLY A 52 7.18 1.21 -5.60
CA GLY A 52 7.49 1.92 -6.84
C GLY A 52 6.52 1.57 -7.97
N ALA A 53 6.21 0.28 -8.15
CA ALA A 53 5.25 -0.20 -9.15
C ALA A 53 3.83 0.34 -8.88
N MET A 54 3.33 0.21 -7.65
CA MET A 54 2.02 0.72 -7.26
C MET A 54 1.96 2.26 -7.37
N SER A 55 3.00 2.97 -6.91
CA SER A 55 3.08 4.44 -7.05
C SER A 55 2.99 4.88 -8.51
N LYS A 56 3.72 4.20 -9.41
CA LYS A 56 3.72 4.51 -10.85
C LYS A 56 2.34 4.26 -11.46
N ASP A 57 1.69 3.16 -11.10
CA ASP A 57 0.36 2.83 -11.61
C ASP A 57 -0.73 3.80 -11.10
N LEU A 58 -0.76 4.10 -9.80
CA LEU A 58 -1.67 5.09 -9.22
C LEU A 58 -1.49 6.48 -9.86
N LYS A 59 -0.24 6.93 -10.08
CA LYS A 59 0.04 8.19 -10.78
C LYS A 59 -0.49 8.19 -12.20
N LYS A 60 -0.29 7.10 -12.97
CA LYS A 60 -0.86 6.94 -14.32
C LYS A 60 -2.39 7.02 -14.31
N ARG A 61 -3.03 6.53 -13.24
CA ARG A 61 -4.49 6.60 -13.03
C ARG A 61 -4.98 7.96 -12.51
N GLY A 62 -4.09 8.94 -12.36
CA GLY A 62 -4.41 10.30 -11.94
C GLY A 62 -4.58 10.48 -10.43
N TRP A 63 -4.04 9.58 -9.61
CA TRP A 63 -3.98 9.79 -8.15
C TRP A 63 -2.91 10.82 -7.79
N ALA A 64 -3.14 11.53 -6.69
CA ALA A 64 -2.24 12.57 -6.18
C ALA A 64 -1.68 12.20 -4.80
N PHE A 65 -0.48 12.72 -4.47
CA PHE A 65 0.25 12.46 -3.20
C PHE A 65 0.61 10.99 -2.93
N VAL A 66 0.71 10.18 -3.98
CA VAL A 66 1.03 8.75 -3.94
C VAL A 66 2.47 8.47 -4.38
N GLY A 67 3.44 9.17 -3.80
CA GLY A 67 4.87 8.91 -4.07
C GLY A 67 5.32 7.54 -3.55
N PRO A 68 6.43 6.95 -4.04
CA PRO A 68 6.88 5.62 -3.65
C PRO A 68 7.08 5.44 -2.14
N THR A 69 7.54 6.47 -1.44
CA THR A 69 7.69 6.45 0.03
C THR A 69 6.35 6.44 0.75
N THR A 70 5.41 7.30 0.34
CA THR A 70 4.04 7.30 0.88
C THR A 70 3.36 5.96 0.64
N VAL A 71 3.54 5.38 -0.55
CA VAL A 71 2.97 4.07 -0.89
C VAL A 71 3.63 2.94 -0.11
N HIS A 72 4.95 3.00 0.14
CA HIS A 72 5.62 2.02 0.98
C HIS A 72 5.09 2.06 2.44
N ALA A 73 4.96 3.26 3.01
CA ALA A 73 4.34 3.47 4.31
C ALA A 73 2.90 2.95 4.37
N PHE A 74 2.12 3.15 3.30
CA PHE A 74 0.79 2.57 3.17
C PHE A 74 0.82 1.03 3.14
N MET A 75 1.75 0.43 2.39
CA MET A 75 1.90 -1.03 2.33
C MET A 75 2.29 -1.64 3.68
N GLN A 76 3.17 -0.98 4.44
CA GLN A 76 3.49 -1.36 5.83
C GLN A 76 2.24 -1.27 6.71
N ALA A 77 1.55 -0.12 6.69
CA ALA A 77 0.36 0.12 7.52
C ALA A 77 -0.82 -0.83 7.22
N MET A 78 -1.01 -1.21 5.95
CA MET A 78 -2.07 -2.12 5.53
C MET A 78 -1.66 -3.59 5.63
N GLY A 79 -0.44 -3.89 6.09
CA GLY A 79 0.03 -5.26 6.27
C GLY A 79 0.27 -5.99 4.96
N LEU A 80 0.67 -5.29 3.89
CA LEU A 80 1.25 -5.93 2.70
C LEU A 80 2.72 -6.26 2.93
N ILE A 81 3.37 -5.48 3.80
CA ILE A 81 4.74 -5.68 4.27
C ILE A 81 4.68 -5.81 5.79
N ASN A 82 5.38 -6.79 6.36
CA ASN A 82 5.61 -6.88 7.79
C ASN A 82 7.05 -6.51 8.10
N ASP A 83 7.29 -5.23 8.37
CA ASP A 83 8.62 -4.68 8.63
C ASP A 83 8.87 -4.41 10.12
N HIS A 84 8.02 -4.95 11.01
CA HIS A 84 8.25 -4.86 12.44
C HIS A 84 9.68 -5.29 12.78
N ALA A 85 10.35 -4.54 13.66
CA ALA A 85 11.72 -4.80 14.07
C ALA A 85 11.93 -6.23 14.58
N GLU A 86 13.15 -6.74 14.45
CA GLU A 86 13.54 -7.96 15.14
C GLU A 86 13.36 -7.79 16.65
N GLY A 87 12.79 -8.81 17.31
CA GLY A 87 12.41 -8.75 18.72
C GLY A 87 11.13 -7.96 19.01
N CYS A 88 10.48 -7.33 18.02
CA CYS A 88 9.17 -6.71 18.24
C CYS A 88 8.13 -7.76 18.64
N VAL A 89 7.46 -7.53 19.77
CA VAL A 89 6.44 -8.42 20.36
C VAL A 89 5.26 -8.73 19.44
N THR A 90 5.08 -7.96 18.38
CA THR A 90 3.99 -8.08 17.41
C THR A 90 4.42 -8.78 16.12
N ARG A 91 5.72 -8.80 15.78
CA ARG A 91 6.21 -9.32 14.48
C ARG A 91 5.75 -10.74 14.19
N ALA A 92 5.97 -11.66 15.14
CA ALA A 92 5.59 -13.06 14.99
C ALA A 92 4.07 -13.28 14.92
N LYS A 93 3.30 -12.47 15.66
CA LYS A 93 1.82 -12.53 15.63
C LYS A 93 1.29 -12.10 14.26
N VAL A 94 1.86 -11.04 13.68
CA VAL A 94 1.50 -10.56 12.34
C VAL A 94 1.83 -11.62 11.29
N GLU A 95 3.01 -12.25 11.34
CA GLU A 95 3.36 -13.34 10.42
C GLU A 95 2.35 -14.50 10.47
N GLN A 96 1.95 -14.92 11.67
CA GLN A 96 0.95 -15.99 11.83
C GLN A 96 -0.40 -15.62 11.24
N VAL A 97 -0.86 -14.38 11.43
CA VAL A 97 -2.12 -13.90 10.86
C VAL A 97 -2.00 -13.81 9.33
N ARG A 98 -0.89 -13.27 8.81
CA ARG A 98 -0.63 -13.19 7.36
C ARG A 98 -0.60 -14.55 6.68
N ALA A 99 -0.01 -15.57 7.31
CA ALA A 99 0.06 -16.92 6.76
C ALA A 99 -1.33 -17.53 6.54
N ARG A 100 -2.33 -17.12 7.33
CA ARG A 100 -3.72 -17.60 7.26
C ARG A 100 -4.66 -16.62 6.55
N PHE A 101 -4.17 -15.42 6.23
CA PHE A 101 -4.97 -14.38 5.60
C PHE A 101 -5.24 -14.72 4.14
N MET A 102 -6.52 -14.83 3.79
CA MET A 102 -6.94 -14.97 2.40
C MET A 102 -6.88 -13.60 1.73
N ARG A 103 -6.01 -13.47 0.72
CA ARG A 103 -5.85 -12.22 -0.02
C ARG A 103 -7.14 -11.93 -0.79
N PRO A 104 -7.70 -10.71 -0.71
CA PRO A 104 -8.87 -10.35 -1.49
C PRO A 104 -8.59 -10.46 -3.00
N GLY A 105 -9.54 -11.03 -3.74
CA GLY A 105 -9.52 -11.19 -5.19
C GLY A 105 -10.90 -10.95 -5.76
#